data_AF-A0AAU9XUY2-F1
#
_entry.id   AF-A0AAU9XUY2-F1
#
_cell.length_a   1.000
_cell.length_b   1.000
_cell.length_c   1.000
_cell.angle_alpha   90.00
_cell.angle_beta   90.00
_cell.angle_gamma   90.00
#
_symmetry.space_group_name_H-M   'P 1'
#
loop_
_entity.id
_entity.type
_entity.pdbx_description
1 polymer ?
#
loop_
_entity_poly.entity_id
_entity_poly.type
_entity_poly.pdbx_seq_one_letter_code
_entity_poly.pdbx_strand_id
1 'polypeptide(L)'
;MSNWKTTMKLLYNNGCITTDQINVKRVIFQGDSFSPLLLCLALVSLTSVYLFYIDDLKLYSKNEQEQVGELKIVKQFSDDIDMEFGRQKCTKACLKKGKLTSAGNIVKDEDTELQ
;
A
#
# COMPACT_ATOMS: atom_id res chain seq x y z
N MET A 1 -9.01 -8.53 -17.32
CA MET A 1 -10.37 -8.73 -16.77
C MET A 1 -11.28 -7.59 -17.27
N SER A 2 -11.89 -7.72 -18.45
CA SER A 2 -12.61 -6.63 -19.15
C SER A 2 -14.07 -6.42 -18.72
N ASN A 3 -14.60 -7.27 -17.85
CA ASN A 3 -16.04 -7.38 -17.58
C ASN A 3 -16.42 -6.93 -16.17
N TRP A 4 -15.49 -6.37 -15.39
CA TRP A 4 -15.79 -5.92 -14.04
C TRP A 4 -16.43 -4.54 -14.07
N LYS A 5 -17.74 -4.54 -13.89
CA LYS A 5 -18.59 -3.36 -14.01
C LYS A 5 -19.56 -3.33 -12.84
N THR A 6 -19.74 -2.15 -12.25
CA THR A 6 -20.68 -1.96 -11.14
C THR A 6 -21.61 -0.79 -11.41
N THR A 7 -22.81 -0.85 -10.82
CA THR A 7 -23.80 0.23 -10.83
C THR A 7 -24.27 0.42 -9.41
N MET A 8 -24.20 1.64 -8.90
CA MET A 8 -24.67 1.96 -7.55
C MET A 8 -26.09 2.51 -7.62
N LYS A 9 -26.99 1.96 -6.82
CA LYS A 9 -28.36 2.46 -6.64
C LYS A 9 -28.47 3.12 -5.28
N LEU A 10 -28.75 4.42 -5.27
CA LEU A 10 -29.00 5.19 -4.07
C LEU A 10 -30.50 5.47 -3.95
N LEU A 11 -31.12 4.85 -2.95
CA LEU A 11 -32.53 5.08 -2.59
C LEU A 11 -32.62 6.23 -1.58
N TYR A 12 -33.53 7.16 -1.81
CA TYR A 12 -33.84 8.26 -0.89
C TYR A 12 -35.36 8.47 -0.85
N ASN A 13 -35.86 9.23 0.13
CA ASN A 13 -37.28 9.29 0.47
C ASN A 13 -38.25 9.52 -0.71
N ASN A 14 -37.82 10.23 -1.75
CA ASN A 14 -38.66 10.56 -2.92
C ASN A 14 -38.11 10.02 -4.26
N GLY A 15 -37.18 9.06 -4.27
CA GLY A 15 -36.69 8.50 -5.52
C GLY A 15 -35.50 7.55 -5.43
N CYS A 16 -35.01 7.16 -6.60
CA CYS A 16 -33.83 6.32 -6.76
C CYS A 16 -32.89 6.96 -7.78
N ILE A 17 -31.64 7.21 -7.40
CA ILE A 17 -30.58 7.60 -8.32
C ILE A 17 -29.76 6.34 -8.62
N THR A 18 -29.63 5.99 -9.89
CA THR A 18 -28.72 4.93 -10.34
C THR A 18 -27.55 5.59 -11.05
N THR A 19 -26.33 5.19 -10.70
CA THR A 19 -25.14 5.63 -11.44
C THR A 19 -25.08 4.93 -12.79
N ASP A 20 -24.39 5.56 -13.74
CA ASP A 20 -23.97 4.87 -14.96
C ASP A 20 -23.04 3.69 -14.63
N GLN A 21 -22.78 2.86 -15.64
CA GLN A 21 -21.93 1.69 -15.51
C GLN A 21 -20.47 2.09 -15.26
N ILE A 22 -19.98 1.83 -14.04
CA ILE A 22 -18.60 2.12 -13.63
C ILE A 22 -17.74 0.92 -14.02
N ASN A 23 -16.82 1.13 -14.97
CA ASN A 23 -15.84 0.11 -15.36
C ASN A 23 -14.67 0.10 -14.36
N VAL A 24 -14.54 -0.99 -13.61
CA VAL A 24 -13.46 -1.17 -12.63
C VAL A 24 -12.27 -1.81 -13.35
N LYS A 25 -11.17 -1.05 -13.46
CA LYS A 25 -9.95 -1.50 -14.17
C LYS A 25 -8.98 -2.26 -13.27
N ARG A 26 -8.75 -1.75 -12.05
CA ARG A 26 -7.80 -2.30 -11.07
C ARG A 26 -8.28 -1.95 -9.67
N VAL A 27 -8.72 -2.93 -8.90
CA VAL A 27 -9.16 -2.81 -7.50
C VAL A 27 -9.29 -4.21 -6.90
N ILE A 28 -9.26 -4.31 -5.57
CA ILE A 28 -9.70 -5.50 -4.83
C ILE A 28 -11.03 -5.14 -4.14
N PHE A 29 -12.05 -5.99 -4.26
CA PHE A 29 -13.39 -5.66 -3.76
C PHE A 29 -13.41 -5.74 -2.22
N GLN A 30 -13.98 -4.73 -1.56
CA GLN A 30 -14.05 -4.73 -0.10
C GLN A 30 -15.37 -5.38 0.35
N GLY A 31 -15.27 -6.39 1.21
CA GLY A 31 -16.43 -7.06 1.80
C GLY A 31 -16.72 -8.47 1.26
N ASP A 32 -15.85 -9.02 0.40
CA ASP A 32 -15.85 -10.44 0.08
C ASP A 32 -14.71 -11.18 0.78
N SER A 33 -14.84 -12.51 0.90
CA SER A 33 -13.88 -13.37 1.60
C SER A 33 -12.63 -13.73 0.78
N PHE A 34 -12.63 -13.49 -0.53
CA PHE A 34 -11.52 -13.82 -1.42
C PHE A 34 -10.51 -12.67 -1.54
N SER A 35 -10.98 -11.44 -1.42
CA SER A 35 -10.18 -10.22 -1.53
C SER A 35 -8.97 -10.15 -0.59
N PRO A 36 -9.05 -10.53 0.69
CA PRO A 36 -7.87 -10.59 1.55
C PRO A 36 -6.80 -11.57 1.04
N LEU A 37 -7.23 -12.72 0.51
CA LEU A 37 -6.31 -13.73 -0.04
C LEU A 37 -5.62 -13.22 -1.30
N LEU A 38 -6.36 -12.54 -2.19
CA LEU A 38 -5.81 -11.97 -3.41
C LEU A 38 -4.76 -10.88 -3.11
N LEU A 39 -5.00 -10.06 -2.08
CA LEU A 39 -4.02 -9.08 -1.59
C LEU A 39 -2.75 -9.78 -1.08
N CYS A 40 -2.89 -10.82 -0.27
CA CYS A 40 -1.74 -11.59 0.23
C CYS A 40 -0.94 -12.25 -0.91
N LEU A 41 -1.61 -12.78 -1.93
CA LEU A 41 -0.93 -13.36 -3.10
C LEU A 41 -0.19 -12.30 -3.92
N ALA A 42 -0.77 -11.12 -4.10
CA ALA A 42 -0.13 -10.02 -4.79
C ALA A 42 1.12 -9.52 -4.05
N LEU A 43 1.15 -9.64 -2.72
CA LEU A 43 2.22 -9.12 -1.87
C LEU A 43 3.16 -10.19 -1.32
N VAL A 44 3.00 -11.45 -1.73
CA VAL A 44 3.76 -12.60 -1.22
C VAL A 44 5.27 -12.39 -1.34
N SER A 45 5.73 -11.74 -2.41
CA SER A 45 7.14 -11.45 -2.65
C SER A 45 7.76 -10.51 -1.60
N LEU A 46 6.97 -9.65 -0.95
CA LEU A 46 7.44 -8.77 0.13
C LEU A 46 7.39 -9.46 1.50
N THR A 47 6.47 -10.42 1.70
CA THR A 47 6.25 -11.08 3.00
C THR A 47 7.41 -11.95 3.48
N SER A 48 8.29 -12.39 2.58
CA SER A 48 9.47 -13.21 2.92
C SER A 48 10.57 -12.42 3.62
N VAL A 49 10.58 -11.09 3.46
CA VAL A 49 11.63 -10.20 3.98
C VAL A 49 11.06 -9.24 5.03
N TYR A 50 9.78 -8.87 4.92
CA TYR A 50 9.18 -7.81 5.73
C TYR A 50 7.96 -8.27 6.51
N LEU A 51 7.70 -7.58 7.62
CA LEU A 51 6.48 -7.80 8.38
C LEU A 51 5.33 -7.06 7.69
N PHE A 52 4.39 -7.83 7.16
CA PHE A 52 3.25 -7.33 6.43
C PHE A 52 1.96 -7.78 7.10
N TYR A 53 1.06 -6.83 7.33
CA TYR A 53 -0.27 -7.07 7.85
C TYR A 53 -1.28 -6.23 7.05
N ILE A 54 -1.84 -6.83 6.00
CA ILE A 54 -2.86 -6.23 5.11
C ILE A 54 -2.42 -4.85 4.57
N ASP A 55 -2.82 -3.74 5.18
CA ASP A 55 -2.48 -2.42 4.66
C ASP A 55 -1.15 -1.89 5.24
N ASP A 56 -0.65 -2.53 6.30
CA ASP A 56 0.53 -2.10 7.03
C ASP A 56 1.76 -2.92 6.66
N LEU A 57 2.76 -2.24 6.10
CA LEU A 57 4.09 -2.78 5.85
C LEU A 57 5.09 -2.16 6.81
N LYS A 58 5.87 -3.00 7.50
CA LYS A 58 6.90 -2.57 8.44
C LYS A 58 8.27 -3.07 8.05
N LEU A 59 9.17 -2.12 7.84
CA LEU A 59 10.57 -2.36 7.49
C LEU A 59 11.43 -2.24 8.74
N TYR A 60 12.35 -3.20 8.88
CA TYR A 60 13.28 -3.26 10.01
C TYR A 60 14.68 -3.44 9.46
N SER A 61 15.54 -2.47 9.75
CA SER A 61 16.92 -2.45 9.27
C SER A 61 17.84 -2.13 10.44
N LYS A 62 19.08 -2.62 10.40
CA LYS A 62 20.05 -2.37 11.48
C LYS A 62 20.62 -0.95 11.39
N ASN A 63 20.83 -0.49 10.16
CA ASN A 63 21.46 0.78 9.83
C ASN A 63 20.59 1.60 8.87
N GLU A 64 20.82 2.91 8.82
CA GLU A 64 20.06 3.81 7.93
C GLU A 64 20.31 3.52 6.44
N GLN A 65 21.54 3.14 6.08
CA GLN A 65 21.89 2.80 4.69
C GLN A 65 21.13 1.56 4.19
N GLU A 66 21.02 0.52 5.03
CA GLU A 66 20.23 -0.67 4.72
C GLU A 66 18.74 -0.30 4.57
N GLN A 67 18.23 0.58 5.44
CA GLN A 67 16.85 1.04 5.39
C GLN A 67 16.50 1.77 4.09
N VAL A 68 17.41 2.60 3.57
CA VAL A 68 17.22 3.26 2.26
C VAL A 68 17.16 2.22 1.14
N GLY A 69 18.00 1.18 1.20
CA GLY A 69 17.95 0.06 0.26
C GLY A 69 16.61 -0.69 0.29
N GLU A 70 16.11 -1.02 1.47
CA GLU A 70 14.80 -1.68 1.64
C GLU A 70 13.65 -0.82 1.11
N LEU A 71 13.67 0.50 1.37
CA LEU A 71 12.68 1.44 0.83
C LEU A 71 12.70 1.51 -0.70
N LYS A 72 13.88 1.35 -1.32
CA LYS A 72 14.03 1.29 -2.79
C LYS A 72 13.44 0.01 -3.36
N ILE A 73 13.67 -1.14 -2.72
CA ILE A 73 13.08 -2.42 -3.12
C ILE A 73 11.55 -2.35 -3.05
N VAL A 74 11.02 -1.84 -1.94
CA VAL A 74 9.57 -1.65 -1.75
C VAL A 74 9.00 -0.68 -2.79
N LYS A 75 9.74 0.40 -3.14
CA LYS A 75 9.34 1.32 -4.22
C LYS A 75 9.20 0.59 -5.55
N GLN A 76 10.26 -0.11 -5.96
CA GLN A 76 10.30 -0.82 -7.23
C GLN A 76 9.16 -1.84 -7.32
N PHE A 77 8.97 -2.61 -6.24
CA PHE A 77 7.88 -3.57 -6.18
C PHE A 77 6.50 -2.89 -6.30
N SER A 78 6.29 -1.78 -5.59
CA SER A 78 5.06 -0.97 -5.65
C SER A 78 4.74 -0.56 -7.09
N ASP A 79 5.76 -0.09 -7.80
CA ASP A 79 5.65 0.36 -9.19
C ASP A 79 5.34 -0.82 -10.12
N ASP A 80 5.96 -1.99 -9.88
CA ASP A 80 5.73 -3.21 -10.68
C ASP A 80 4.29 -3.75 -10.57
N ILE A 81 3.67 -3.64 -9.38
CA ILE A 81 2.29 -4.08 -9.16
C ILE A 81 1.25 -2.97 -9.41
N ASP A 82 1.72 -1.74 -9.68
CA ASP A 82 0.91 -0.53 -9.85
C ASP A 82 -0.03 -0.32 -8.64
N MET A 83 0.60 -0.32 -7.46
CA MET A 83 0.00 -0.01 -6.16
C MET A 83 0.74 1.16 -5.54
N GLU A 84 0.06 1.96 -4.71
CA GLU A 84 0.68 3.12 -4.04
C GLU A 84 0.73 2.91 -2.53
N PHE A 85 1.93 2.85 -1.96
CA PHE A 85 2.12 2.98 -0.52
C PHE A 85 2.05 4.46 -0.12
N GLY A 86 1.13 4.82 0.78
CA GLY A 86 0.95 6.20 1.26
C GLY A 86 2.11 6.71 2.10
N ARG A 87 3.28 6.94 1.49
CA ARG A 87 4.57 7.34 2.12
C ARG A 87 4.45 8.55 3.03
N GLN A 88 3.57 9.49 2.71
CA GLN A 88 3.25 10.67 3.51
C GLN A 88 2.70 10.33 4.90
N LYS A 89 2.17 9.12 5.09
CA LYS A 89 1.68 8.60 6.36
C LYS A 89 2.73 7.76 7.09
N CYS A 90 3.87 7.48 6.46
CA CYS A 90 4.91 6.63 7.03
C CYS A 90 5.85 7.42 7.95
N THR A 91 6.24 6.79 9.06
CA THR A 91 7.17 7.34 10.04
C THR A 91 8.37 6.41 10.20
N LYS A 92 9.57 6.99 10.29
CA LYS A 92 10.79 6.30 10.68
C LYS A 92 10.99 6.43 12.18
N ALA A 93 11.26 5.31 12.84
CA ALA A 93 11.60 5.26 14.26
C ALA A 93 12.92 4.51 14.46
N CYS A 94 13.85 5.07 15.24
CA CYS A 94 15.11 4.42 15.60
C CYS A 94 15.12 4.05 17.08
N LEU A 95 15.37 2.76 17.34
CA LEU A 95 15.50 2.22 18.68
C LEU A 95 16.96 1.85 18.95
N LYS A 96 17.50 2.27 20.10
CA LYS A 96 18.83 1.88 20.59
C LYS A 96 18.69 1.31 22.00
N LYS A 97 19.17 0.08 22.20
CA LYS A 97 19.08 -0.64 23.50
C LYS A 97 17.67 -0.62 24.12
N GLY A 98 16.65 -0.83 23.28
CA GLY A 98 15.24 -0.85 23.69
C GLY A 98 14.61 0.53 23.96
N LYS A 99 15.35 1.64 23.78
CA LYS A 99 14.81 3.00 23.93
C LYS A 99 14.63 3.69 22.59
N LEU A 100 13.49 4.32 22.39
CA LEU A 100 13.23 5.19 21.23
C LEU A 100 14.15 6.40 21.31
N THR A 101 15.04 6.53 20.33
CA THR A 101 16.04 7.61 20.28
C THR A 101 15.60 8.73 19.35
N SER A 102 14.95 8.38 18.24
CA SER A 102 14.37 9.34 17.31
C SER A 102 13.13 8.76 16.64
N ALA A 103 12.16 9.62 16.38
CA ALA A 103 11.01 9.35 15.52
C ALA A 103 10.78 10.58 14.65
N GLY A 104 10.59 10.36 13.35
CA GLY A 104 10.36 11.45 12.41
C GLY A 104 9.71 10.92 11.15
N ASN A 105 9.05 11.80 10.40
CA ASN A 105 8.54 11.45 9.08
C ASN A 105 9.69 10.94 8.21
N ILE A 106 9.40 9.99 7.32
CA ILE A 106 10.38 9.58 6.32
C ILE A 106 10.65 10.83 5.46
N VAL A 107 11.85 11.41 5.61
CA VAL A 107 12.26 12.56 4.78
C VAL A 107 12.19 12.11 3.33
N LYS A 108 11.59 12.94 2.47
CA LYS A 108 11.67 12.75 1.02
C LYS A 108 13.15 12.87 0.68
N ASP A 109 13.80 11.74 0.48
CA ASP A 109 15.11 11.75 -0.15
C ASP A 109 14.91 12.39 -1.53
N GLU A 110 15.59 13.52 -1.77
CA GLU A 110 15.54 14.28 -3.02
C GLU A 110 16.18 13.52 -4.19
N ASP A 111 16.67 12.30 -4.02
CA ASP A 111 17.24 11.49 -5.09
C ASP A 111 16.17 10.67 -5.85
N THR A 112 15.17 11.36 -6.41
CA THR A 112 14.43 10.86 -7.59
C THR A 112 14.70 11.72 -8.82
N GLU A 113 15.95 12.14 -9.01
CA GLU A 113 16.49 12.41 -10.35
C GLU A 113 17.55 11.34 -10.65
N LEU A 114 17.10 10.23 -11.23
CA LEU A 114 17.98 9.43 -12.08
C LEU A 114 17.48 9.68 -13.50
N GLN A 115 18.36 10.33 -14.28
CA GLN A 115 18.27 10.58 -15.72
C GLN A 115 17.87 9.33 -16.51
#